data_AF-A0A348N1Y9-F1
#
_entry.id   AF-A0A348N1Y9-F1
#
_cell.length_a   1.000
_cell.length_b   1.000
_cell.length_c   1.000
_cell.angle_alpha   90.00
_cell.angle_beta   90.00
_cell.angle_gamma   90.00
#
_symmetry.space_group_name_H-M   'P 1'
#
loop_
_entity.id
_entity.type
_entity.pdbx_description
1 polymer ?
#
loop_
_entity_poly.entity_id
_entity_poly.type
_entity_poly.pdbx_seq_one_letter_code
_entity_poly.pdbx_strand_id
1 'polypeptide(L)'
;VVAQRLEKMIAGSWVYGTFSTWIGDPDKNRAWDLLIEAKQVFDKVSAVEDWDQEVETALLRQLAICEGSDWFWWFGDYNAGDSVSDFERLFRLHLSKLYQMLGLDVPQVLTEVISYGGDGIEQAGTMRRGS
;
A
#
# COMPACT_ATOMS: atom_id res chain seq x y z
N VAL A 1 -3.94 -8.46 -35.20
CA VAL A 1 -4.70 -7.23 -34.83
C VAL A 1 -3.74 -6.06 -34.94
N VAL A 2 -4.06 -5.05 -35.75
CA VAL A 2 -3.25 -3.81 -35.81
C VAL A 2 -3.76 -2.91 -34.69
N ALA A 3 -2.91 -2.62 -33.70
CA ALA A 3 -3.27 -1.73 -32.59
C ALA A 3 -3.46 -0.29 -33.13
N GLN A 4 -4.61 0.32 -32.84
CA GLN A 4 -4.86 1.72 -33.18
C GLN A 4 -4.22 2.64 -32.13
N ARG A 5 -3.69 3.77 -32.60
CA ARG A 5 -3.10 4.80 -31.73
C ARG A 5 -4.21 5.57 -31.02
N LEU A 6 -4.15 5.61 -29.68
CA LEU A 6 -4.95 6.51 -28.86
C LEU A 6 -4.37 7.93 -28.94
N GLU A 7 -5.19 8.92 -29.32
CA GLU A 7 -4.77 10.33 -29.36
C GLU A 7 -4.58 10.92 -27.96
N LYS A 8 -5.33 10.42 -26.98
CA LYS A 8 -5.29 10.86 -25.58
C LYS A 8 -5.53 9.68 -24.65
N MET A 9 -4.76 9.61 -23.57
CA MET A 9 -4.96 8.68 -22.46
C MET A 9 -5.46 9.48 -21.26
N ILE A 10 -6.48 8.97 -20.58
CA ILE A 10 -6.99 9.53 -19.32
C ILE A 10 -6.59 8.62 -18.17
N ALA A 11 -6.45 9.20 -16.98
CA ALA A 11 -6.15 8.42 -15.77
C ALA A 11 -7.36 7.56 -15.39
N GLY A 12 -7.08 6.32 -15.03
CA GLY A 12 -8.07 5.35 -14.59
C GLY A 12 -7.44 3.98 -14.43
N SER A 13 -8.26 3.01 -14.02
CA SER A 13 -7.86 1.61 -14.01
C SER A 13 -8.85 0.78 -14.80
N TRP A 14 -8.43 -0.44 -15.13
CA TRP A 14 -9.30 -1.45 -15.73
C TRP A 14 -10.46 -1.89 -14.80
N VAL A 15 -10.43 -1.52 -13.52
CA VAL A 15 -11.52 -1.72 -12.56
C VAL A 15 -12.35 -0.43 -12.49
N TYR A 16 -13.57 -0.47 -13.01
CA TYR A 16 -14.53 0.65 -13.05
C TYR A 16 -14.07 1.93 -13.78
N GLY A 17 -12.91 1.94 -14.45
CA GLY A 17 -12.39 3.15 -15.08
C GLY A 17 -11.83 4.20 -14.10
N THR A 18 -11.73 3.87 -12.81
CA THR A 18 -11.27 4.79 -11.75
C THR A 18 -10.23 4.13 -10.84
N PHE A 19 -9.71 4.87 -9.87
CA PHE A 19 -8.81 4.33 -8.83
C PHE A 19 -9.54 3.91 -7.54
N SER A 20 -10.88 3.91 -7.53
CA SER A 20 -11.68 3.66 -6.32
C SER A 20 -11.41 2.33 -5.63
N THR A 21 -10.82 1.37 -6.36
CA THR A 21 -10.35 0.10 -5.80
C THR A 21 -9.21 0.28 -4.79
N TRP A 22 -8.36 1.30 -4.93
CA TRP A 22 -7.18 1.50 -4.09
C TRP A 22 -7.21 2.79 -3.26
N ILE A 23 -8.14 3.73 -3.52
CA ILE A 23 -8.24 5.00 -2.79
C ILE A 23 -9.70 5.45 -2.66
N GLY A 24 -10.03 6.20 -1.61
CA GLY A 24 -11.33 6.83 -1.39
C GLY A 24 -12.11 6.25 -0.21
N ASP A 25 -11.80 5.01 0.17
CA ASP A 25 -12.29 4.40 1.42
C ASP A 25 -11.51 4.93 2.64
N PRO A 26 -12.13 5.17 3.81
CA PRO A 26 -11.45 5.71 4.98
C PRO A 26 -10.22 4.91 5.43
N ASP A 27 -10.31 3.58 5.45
CA ASP A 27 -9.22 2.70 5.89
C ASP A 27 -8.07 2.74 4.87
N LYS A 28 -8.40 2.75 3.58
CA LYS A 28 -7.41 2.92 2.50
C LYS A 28 -6.71 4.26 2.56
N ASN A 29 -7.47 5.35 2.76
CA ASN A 29 -6.90 6.69 2.85
C ASN A 29 -5.96 6.78 4.06
N ARG A 30 -6.34 6.18 5.18
CA ARG A 30 -5.49 6.11 6.36
C ARG A 30 -4.19 5.36 6.09
N ALA A 31 -4.25 4.24 5.39
CA ALA A 31 -3.05 3.51 4.96
C ALA A 31 -2.17 4.34 4.01
N TRP A 32 -2.76 5.13 3.11
CA TRP A 32 -2.03 6.03 2.22
C TRP A 32 -1.28 7.10 3.00
N ASP A 33 -1.93 7.71 4.00
CA ASP A 33 -1.28 8.70 4.86
C ASP A 33 -0.02 8.11 5.54
N LEU A 34 -0.14 6.91 6.10
CA LEU A 34 0.98 6.22 6.76
C LEU A 34 2.12 5.86 5.78
N LEU A 35 1.79 5.42 4.57
CA LEU A 35 2.78 5.13 3.53
C LEU A 35 3.49 6.40 3.06
N ILE A 36 2.74 7.50 2.86
CA ILE A 36 3.29 8.79 2.47
C ILE A 36 4.24 9.33 3.54
N GLU A 37 3.85 9.26 4.82
CA GLU A 37 4.72 9.64 5.94
C GLU A 37 6.02 8.83 5.95
N ALA A 38 5.93 7.50 5.81
CA ALA A 38 7.12 6.63 5.76
C ALA A 38 8.02 6.94 4.55
N LYS A 39 7.44 7.19 3.37
CA LYS A 39 8.18 7.57 2.16
C LYS A 39 8.89 8.92 2.33
N GLN A 40 8.24 9.90 2.94
CA GLN A 40 8.86 11.19 3.22
C GLN A 40 10.02 11.07 4.20
N VAL A 41 9.91 10.18 5.19
CA VAL A 41 11.02 9.90 6.12
C VAL A 41 12.16 9.22 5.39
N PHE A 42 11.87 8.20 4.58
CA PHE A 42 12.85 7.55 3.71
C PHE A 42 13.62 8.57 2.86
N ASP A 43 12.91 9.43 2.14
CA ASP A 43 13.51 10.43 1.24
C ASP A 43 14.41 11.41 2.00
N LYS A 44 14.01 11.83 3.20
CA LYS A 44 14.81 12.73 4.04
C LYS A 44 16.10 12.07 4.51
N VAL A 45 16.03 10.82 4.98
CA VAL A 45 17.20 10.08 5.47
C VAL A 45 18.14 9.74 4.32
N SER A 46 17.61 9.22 3.21
CA SER A 46 18.40 8.90 2.02
C SER A 46 19.07 10.12 1.36
N ALA A 47 18.59 11.33 1.62
CA ALA A 47 19.22 12.55 1.11
C ALA A 47 20.45 13.01 1.93
N VAL A 48 20.61 12.52 3.16
CA VAL A 48 21.69 12.96 4.07
C VAL A 48 22.69 11.85 4.42
N GLU A 49 22.24 10.60 4.42
CA GLU A 49 23.07 9.44 4.73
C GLU A 49 23.78 8.92 3.48
N ASP A 50 25.05 8.52 3.66
CA ASP A 50 25.85 7.85 2.64
C ASP A 50 25.83 6.35 2.93
N TRP A 51 24.87 5.64 2.34
CA TRP A 51 24.69 4.21 2.53
C TRP A 51 25.57 3.41 1.57
N ASP A 52 26.14 2.29 2.05
CA ASP A 52 26.70 1.29 1.15
C ASP A 52 25.63 0.81 0.15
N GLN A 53 26.06 0.51 -1.08
CA GLN A 53 25.15 0.13 -2.17
C GLN A 53 24.22 -1.05 -1.83
N GLU A 54 24.70 -2.01 -1.03
CA GLU A 54 23.92 -3.15 -0.57
C GLU A 54 22.79 -2.72 0.37
N VAL A 55 23.06 -1.77 1.27
CA VAL A 55 22.09 -1.22 2.22
C VAL A 55 21.05 -0.39 1.48
N GLU A 56 21.47 0.48 0.57
CA GLU A 56 20.57 1.27 -0.28
C GLU A 56 19.61 0.35 -1.06
N THR A 57 20.14 -0.72 -1.66
CA THR A 57 19.32 -1.69 -2.40
C THR A 57 18.32 -2.40 -1.48
N ALA A 58 18.71 -2.77 -0.26
CA ALA A 58 17.81 -3.39 0.71
C ALA A 58 16.71 -2.43 1.17
N LEU A 59 17.05 -1.15 1.41
CA LEU A 59 16.13 -0.09 1.76
C LEU A 59 15.10 0.17 0.66
N LEU A 60 15.53 0.28 -0.60
CA LEU A 60 14.64 0.43 -1.75
C LEU A 60 13.70 -0.76 -1.91
N ARG A 61 14.19 -1.99 -1.70
CA ARG A 61 13.34 -3.19 -1.72
C ARG A 61 12.32 -3.17 -0.60
N GLN A 62 12.70 -2.77 0.61
CA GLN A 62 11.76 -2.68 1.73
C GLN A 62 10.67 -1.63 1.47
N LEU A 63 11.04 -0.48 0.90
CA LEU A 63 10.08 0.54 0.49
C LEU A 63 9.13 0.02 -0.59
N ALA A 64 9.64 -0.67 -1.61
CA ALA A 64 8.82 -1.26 -2.68
C ALA A 64 7.80 -2.28 -2.16
N ILE A 65 8.13 -3.03 -1.10
CA ILE A 65 7.16 -3.90 -0.42
C ILE A 65 6.06 -3.07 0.24
N CYS A 66 6.40 -1.96 0.89
CA CYS A 66 5.41 -1.07 1.51
C CYS A 66 4.47 -0.43 0.48
N GLU A 67 4.96 -0.18 -0.74
CA GLU A 67 4.19 0.44 -1.85
C GLU A 67 3.32 -0.56 -2.64
N GLY A 68 3.26 -1.83 -2.21
CA GLY A 68 2.44 -2.86 -2.85
C GLY A 68 0.96 -2.49 -2.93
N SER A 69 0.37 -2.54 -4.12
CA SER A 69 -1.04 -2.19 -4.30
C SER A 69 -2.02 -3.16 -3.63
N ASP A 70 -1.57 -4.40 -3.34
CA ASP A 70 -2.36 -5.42 -2.67
C ASP A 70 -2.86 -4.97 -1.30
N TRP A 71 -2.07 -4.20 -0.53
CA TRP A 71 -2.51 -3.65 0.76
C TRP A 71 -3.83 -2.91 0.61
N PHE A 72 -3.88 -1.98 -0.36
CA PHE A 72 -5.05 -1.16 -0.65
C PHE A 72 -6.17 -1.92 -1.37
N TRP A 73 -5.88 -3.08 -1.94
CA TRP A 73 -6.92 -3.97 -2.46
C TRP A 73 -7.69 -4.65 -1.31
N TRP A 74 -6.99 -4.99 -0.23
CA TRP A 74 -7.55 -5.72 0.91
C TRP A 74 -8.27 -4.83 1.92
N PHE A 75 -7.83 -3.59 2.15
CA PHE A 75 -8.43 -2.72 3.19
C PHE A 75 -9.84 -2.23 2.86
N GLY A 76 -10.62 -1.97 3.92
CA GLY A 76 -12.03 -1.59 3.88
C GLY A 76 -12.99 -2.73 4.20
N ASP A 77 -14.28 -2.43 4.22
CA ASP A 77 -15.35 -3.29 4.76
C ASP A 77 -15.87 -4.39 3.81
N TYR A 78 -15.39 -4.46 2.58
CA TYR A 78 -15.95 -5.37 1.57
C TYR A 78 -15.23 -6.72 1.48
N ASN A 79 -14.03 -6.84 2.07
CA ASN A 79 -13.29 -8.10 2.15
C ASN A 79 -13.53 -8.79 3.50
N ALA A 80 -13.34 -10.11 3.53
CA ALA A 80 -13.51 -10.91 4.74
C ALA A 80 -12.51 -10.47 5.83
N GLY A 81 -13.02 -10.22 7.04
CA GLY A 81 -12.24 -9.73 8.20
C GLY A 81 -10.93 -10.47 8.46
N ASP A 82 -10.93 -11.81 8.40
CA ASP A 82 -9.72 -12.62 8.62
C ASP A 82 -8.61 -12.29 7.61
N SER A 83 -8.95 -12.18 6.32
CA SER A 83 -7.99 -11.81 5.28
C SER A 83 -7.51 -10.37 5.45
N VAL A 84 -8.42 -9.45 5.76
CA VAL A 84 -8.06 -8.05 6.00
C VAL A 84 -7.10 -7.93 7.17
N SER A 85 -7.38 -8.59 8.28
CA SER A 85 -6.51 -8.61 9.47
C SER A 85 -5.09 -9.08 9.16
N ASP A 86 -4.93 -10.12 8.35
CA ASP A 86 -3.59 -10.62 7.96
C ASP A 86 -2.82 -9.59 7.12
N PHE A 87 -3.44 -9.05 6.06
CA PHE A 87 -2.79 -8.07 5.18
C PHE A 87 -2.52 -6.74 5.90
N GLU A 88 -3.45 -6.29 6.75
CA GLU A 88 -3.32 -5.08 7.56
C GLU A 88 -2.13 -5.16 8.52
N ARG A 89 -2.04 -6.28 9.24
CA ARG A 89 -0.93 -6.50 10.17
C ARG A 89 0.40 -6.57 9.44
N LEU A 90 0.47 -7.27 8.30
CA LEU A 90 1.68 -7.36 7.49
C LEU A 90 2.11 -6.00 6.95
N PHE A 91 1.17 -5.18 6.49
CA PHE A 91 1.46 -3.82 6.02
C PHE A 91 2.11 -2.97 7.12
N ARG A 92 1.54 -2.94 8.33
CA ARG A 92 2.13 -2.20 9.47
C ARG A 92 3.50 -2.74 9.87
N LEU A 93 3.71 -4.05 9.80
CA LEU A 93 5.02 -4.66 10.06
C LEU A 93 6.07 -4.23 9.02
N HIS A 94 5.70 -4.14 7.74
CA HIS A 94 6.62 -3.66 6.70
C HIS A 94 6.96 -2.18 6.84
N LEU A 95 5.98 -1.32 7.17
CA LEU A 95 6.26 0.08 7.50
C LEU A 95 7.20 0.18 8.71
N SER A 96 6.89 -0.55 9.79
CA SER A 96 7.72 -0.57 11.00
C SER A 96 9.15 -1.04 10.70
N LYS A 97 9.29 -2.07 9.86
CA LYS A 97 10.59 -2.57 9.43
C LYS A 97 11.38 -1.53 8.65
N LEU A 98 10.72 -0.73 7.80
CA LEU A 98 11.37 0.36 7.08
C LEU A 98 11.96 1.39 8.05
N TYR A 99 11.19 1.85 9.04
CA TYR A 99 11.69 2.76 10.08
C TYR A 99 12.90 2.19 10.82
N GLN A 100 12.84 0.92 11.22
CA GLN A 100 13.97 0.24 11.88
C GLN A 100 15.20 0.14 10.97
N MET A 101 15.03 -0.13 9.68
CA MET A 101 16.14 -0.19 8.72
C MET A 101 16.78 1.18 8.50
N LEU A 102 15.99 2.26 8.61
CA LEU A 102 16.48 3.64 8.59
C LEU A 102 17.11 4.07 9.93
N GLY A 103 17.17 3.18 10.93
CA GLY A 103 17.72 3.47 12.26
C GLY A 103 16.83 4.36 13.13
N LEU A 104 15.54 4.43 12.83
CA LEU A 104 14.56 5.28 13.53
C LEU A 104 13.64 4.46 14.44
N ASP A 105 13.11 5.13 15.46
CA ASP A 105 12.02 4.57 16.27
C ASP A 105 10.75 4.38 15.43
N VAL A 106 10.04 3.28 15.68
CA VAL A 106 8.78 2.99 15.01
C VAL A 106 7.68 3.93 15.55
N PRO A 107 7.00 4.70 14.70
CA PRO A 107 5.90 5.55 15.14
C PRO A 107 4.80 4.75 15.87
N GLN A 108 4.37 5.24 17.04
CA GLN A 108 3.35 4.57 17.86
C GLN A 108 2.05 4.31 17.09
N VAL A 109 1.73 5.17 16.13
CA VAL A 109 0.55 5.06 15.28
C VAL A 109 0.51 3.77 14.44
N LEU A 110 1.65 3.13 14.19
CA LEU A 110 1.73 1.81 13.53
C LEU A 110 1.34 0.64 14.46
N THR A 111 1.02 0.92 15.73
CA THR A 111 0.43 -0.08 16.65
C THR A 111 -1.09 -0.10 16.58
N GLU A 112 -1.71 0.92 15.99
CA GLU A 112 -3.16 1.04 15.83
C GLU A 112 -3.62 0.27 14.59
N VAL A 113 -4.74 -0.44 14.69
CA VAL A 113 -5.33 -1.17 13.56
C VAL A 113 -5.93 -0.17 12.57
N ILE A 114 -5.60 -0.36 11.28
CA ILE A 114 -6.03 0.49 10.18
C ILE A 114 -7.38 0.03 9.60
N SER A 115 -7.59 -1.28 9.48
CA SER A 115 -8.73 -1.87 8.77
C SER A 115 -9.15 -3.17 9.44
N TYR A 116 -10.44 -3.32 9.75
CA TYR A 116 -10.99 -4.52 10.39
C TYR A 116 -11.63 -5.50 9.39
N GLY A 117 -11.91 -5.04 8.17
CA GLY A 117 -12.69 -5.81 7.19
C GLY A 117 -14.18 -5.80 7.52
N GLY A 118 -14.98 -6.52 6.72
CA GLY A 118 -16.41 -6.66 6.98
C GLY A 118 -16.86 -8.10 7.18
N ASP A 119 -18.15 -8.24 7.47
CA ASP A 119 -18.84 -9.47 7.88
C ASP A 119 -19.05 -10.50 6.74
N GLY A 120 -18.16 -10.53 5.75
CA GLY A 120 -18.05 -11.60 4.75
C GLY A 120 -19.20 -11.65 3.75
N ILE A 121 -19.03 -11.03 2.58
CA ILE A 121 -19.79 -11.39 1.38
C ILE A 121 -18.89 -12.29 0.51
N GLU A 122 -19.45 -13.41 0.04
CA GLU A 122 -18.80 -14.56 -0.67
C GLU A 122 -17.93 -14.24 -1.91
N GLN A 123 -17.71 -12.97 -2.26
CA GLN A 123 -16.78 -12.55 -3.31
C GLN A 123 -15.42 -12.08 -2.77
N ALA A 124 -15.11 -12.37 -1.51
CA ALA A 124 -13.83 -12.07 -0.89
C ALA A 124 -12.67 -12.75 -1.65
N GLY A 125 -11.74 -11.94 -2.17
CA GLY A 125 -10.46 -12.43 -2.69
C GLY A 125 -10.36 -12.70 -4.19
N THR A 126 -11.36 -12.33 -5.01
CA THR A 126 -11.19 -12.37 -6.49
C THR A 126 -11.08 -11.00 -7.11
N MET A 127 -10.15 -10.87 -8.06
CA MET A 127 -9.93 -9.69 -8.87
C MET A 127 -11.24 -9.29 -9.57
N ARG A 128 -11.81 -8.12 -9.20
CA ARG A 128 -13.07 -7.64 -9.77
C ARG A 128 -12.94 -7.56 -11.28
N ARG A 129 -13.81 -8.27 -12.01
CA ARG A 129 -13.90 -8.12 -13.47
C ARG A 129 -14.61 -6.81 -13.76
N GLY A 130 -13.97 -5.94 -14.55
CA GLY A 130 -14.66 -4.78 -15.12
C GLY A 130 -15.84 -5.25 -15.95
N SER A 131 -17.04 -4.77 -15.63
CA SER A 131 -18.25 -4.92 -16.44
C SER A 131 -18.28 -3.87 -17.54
#